data_AF-A0A2R6NJY1-F1
#
_entry.id   AF-A0A2R6NJY1-F1
#
_cell.length_a   1.000
_cell.length_b   1.000
_cell.length_c   1.000
_cell.angle_alpha   90.00
_cell.angle_beta   90.00
_cell.angle_gamma   90.00
#
_symmetry.space_group_name_H-M   'P 1'
#
loop_
_entity.id
_entity.type
_entity.pdbx_description
1 polymer ?
#
loop_
_entity_poly.entity_id
_entity_poly.type
_entity_poly.pdbx_seq_one_letter_code
_entity_poly.pdbx_strand_id
1 'polypeptide(L)'
;MADTVESPIPFRPNNFRWVPSWIGTAKKWYECEDGFAAKARIAEDYKEIEIGRFFASEVLAKDARNHCVPIYSALQVPHDAGITIVVMPFLRSYDEPSLQTIGEAVDFFGQLFEVVSSPTPSVTYH
;
A
#
# COMPACT_ATOMS: atom_id res chain seq x y z
N MET A 1 30.43 -15.10 -17.75
CA MET A 1 29.37 -15.85 -18.46
C MET A 1 28.45 -16.46 -17.43
N ALA A 2 27.34 -15.78 -17.16
CA ALA A 2 26.03 -16.31 -16.77
C ALA A 2 25.18 -15.08 -16.41
N ASP A 3 24.85 -14.30 -17.43
CA ASP A 3 23.66 -13.45 -17.39
C ASP A 3 22.48 -14.41 -17.42
N THR A 4 21.72 -14.45 -16.34
CA THR A 4 20.33 -14.89 -16.39
C THR A 4 19.57 -13.93 -15.50
N VAL A 5 19.20 -12.81 -16.11
CA VAL A 5 18.12 -11.96 -15.61
C VAL A 5 16.86 -12.81 -15.69
N GLU A 6 16.61 -13.61 -14.65
CA GLU A 6 15.26 -14.13 -14.42
C GLU A 6 14.40 -12.91 -14.14
N SER A 7 13.50 -12.60 -15.08
CA SER A 7 12.47 -11.59 -14.91
C SER A 7 11.72 -11.87 -13.60
N PRO A 8 11.35 -10.86 -12.80
CA PRO A 8 10.67 -11.09 -11.53
C PRO A 8 9.39 -11.88 -11.80
N ILE A 9 9.32 -13.10 -11.26
CA ILE A 9 8.14 -13.96 -11.41
C ILE A 9 7.00 -13.23 -10.70
N PRO A 10 5.93 -12.80 -11.40
CA PRO A 10 4.85 -12.07 -10.75
C PRO A 10 4.18 -12.97 -9.71
N PHE A 11 3.84 -12.35 -8.58
CA PHE A 11 3.11 -12.94 -7.45
C PHE A 11 1.92 -13.79 -7.92
N ARG A 12 1.92 -15.10 -7.61
CA ARG A 12 0.75 -15.98 -7.75
C ARG A 12 0.53 -16.80 -6.47
N PRO A 13 -0.61 -16.63 -5.77
CA PRO A 13 -0.93 -17.34 -4.53
C PRO A 13 -1.01 -18.88 -4.63
N ASN A 14 -1.02 -19.45 -5.84
CA ASN A 14 -1.18 -20.89 -6.10
C ASN A 14 0.05 -21.57 -6.73
N ASN A 15 1.24 -20.97 -6.65
CA ASN A 15 2.46 -21.59 -7.17
C ASN A 15 3.23 -22.33 -6.06
N PHE A 16 3.15 -23.67 -6.05
CA PHE A 16 3.87 -24.53 -5.08
C PHE A 16 5.40 -24.44 -5.14
N ARG A 17 5.96 -23.75 -6.14
CA ARG A 17 7.41 -23.54 -6.30
C ARG A 17 7.89 -22.17 -5.81
N TRP A 18 6.99 -21.30 -5.34
CA TRP A 18 7.38 -20.00 -4.80
C TRP A 18 8.10 -20.18 -3.45
N VAL A 19 9.25 -19.52 -3.30
CA VAL A 19 10.05 -19.51 -2.06
C VAL A 19 10.21 -18.05 -1.64
N PRO A 20 9.88 -17.68 -0.39
CA PRO A 20 10.08 -16.32 0.07
C PRO A 20 11.54 -15.88 -0.02
N SER A 21 11.77 -14.65 -0.48
CA SER A 21 13.10 -14.12 -0.80
C SER A 21 14.01 -13.92 0.40
N TRP A 22 13.47 -13.95 1.63
CA TRP A 22 14.27 -13.93 2.85
C TRP A 22 14.90 -15.28 3.19
N ILE A 23 14.35 -16.40 2.70
CA ILE A 23 14.87 -17.73 3.00
C ILE A 23 16.26 -17.89 2.40
N GLY A 24 17.24 -18.23 3.24
CA GLY A 24 18.64 -18.39 2.83
C GLY A 24 19.45 -17.09 2.71
N THR A 25 18.85 -15.95 3.07
CA THR A 25 19.54 -14.65 3.14
C THR A 25 19.68 -14.16 4.59
N ALA A 26 20.48 -13.11 4.80
CA ALA A 26 20.52 -12.40 6.09
C ALA A 26 19.37 -11.38 6.25
N LYS A 27 18.52 -11.21 5.23
CA LYS A 27 17.43 -10.25 5.24
C LYS A 27 16.32 -10.70 6.18
N LYS A 28 15.69 -9.74 6.85
CA LYS A 28 14.46 -9.99 7.60
C LYS A 28 13.28 -10.01 6.63
N TRP A 29 12.26 -10.79 6.95
CA TRP A 29 11.07 -10.96 6.09
C TRP A 29 10.39 -9.64 5.70
N TYR A 30 10.40 -8.64 6.60
CA TYR A 30 9.79 -7.31 6.35
C TYR A 30 10.69 -6.36 5.53
N GLU A 31 11.95 -6.72 5.28
CA GLU A 31 12.85 -5.99 4.39
C GLU A 31 12.67 -6.44 2.93
N CYS A 32 12.08 -7.62 2.73
CA CYS A 32 11.84 -8.20 1.44
C CYS A 32 10.55 -7.67 0.81
N GLU A 33 10.57 -7.44 -0.51
CA GLU A 33 9.39 -7.01 -1.29
C GLU A 33 8.22 -7.97 -1.19
N ASP A 34 8.54 -9.25 -0.99
CA ASP A 34 7.55 -10.30 -0.91
C ASP A 34 7.07 -10.61 0.52
N GLY A 35 7.53 -9.84 1.50
CA GLY A 35 7.05 -9.90 2.88
C GLY A 35 5.68 -9.24 3.03
N PHE A 36 4.69 -9.97 3.55
CA PHE A 36 3.38 -9.41 3.85
C PHE A 36 3.24 -9.15 5.35
N ALA A 37 3.08 -7.87 5.73
CA ALA A 37 2.86 -7.44 7.11
C ALA A 37 1.65 -6.52 7.21
N ALA A 38 0.99 -6.56 8.36
CA ALA A 38 0.04 -5.53 8.78
C ALA A 38 0.68 -4.66 9.87
N LYS A 39 0.48 -3.35 9.78
CA LYS A 39 0.87 -2.38 10.80
C LYS A 39 -0.38 -1.97 11.59
N ALA A 40 -0.31 -2.10 12.90
CA ALA A 40 -1.25 -1.44 13.81
C ALA A 40 -0.60 -0.13 14.30
N ARG A 41 -1.28 1.00 14.14
CA ARG A 41 -0.82 2.29 14.68
C ARG A 41 -1.91 2.96 15.50
N ILE A 42 -1.49 3.77 16.47
CA ILE A 42 -2.39 4.64 17.20
C ILE A 42 -2.72 5.85 16.31
N ALA A 43 -4.01 6.15 16.18
CA ALA A 43 -4.53 7.35 15.59
C ALA A 43 -5.37 8.10 16.63
N GLU A 44 -5.10 9.40 16.76
CA GLU A 44 -5.80 10.30 17.68
C GLU A 44 -6.78 11.22 16.94
N ASP A 45 -6.64 11.35 15.62
CA ASP A 45 -7.49 12.21 14.78
C ASP A 45 -8.58 11.40 14.07
N TYR A 46 -9.83 11.65 14.43
CA TYR A 46 -11.00 11.04 13.79
C TYR A 46 -11.09 11.36 12.28
N LYS A 47 -10.59 12.52 11.84
CA LYS A 47 -10.64 12.93 10.44
C LYS A 47 -9.72 12.09 9.57
N GLU A 48 -8.55 11.72 10.09
CA GLU A 48 -7.64 10.83 9.38
C GLU A 48 -8.30 9.48 9.11
N ILE A 49 -9.00 8.93 10.11
CA ILE A 49 -9.72 7.65 10.00
C ILE A 49 -10.89 7.78 9.03
N GLU A 50 -11.65 8.87 9.08
CA GLU A 50 -12.77 9.13 8.18
C GLU A 50 -12.31 9.21 6.71
N ILE A 51 -11.27 10.00 6.43
CA ILE A 51 -10.68 10.15 5.09
C ILE A 51 -10.11 8.82 4.61
N GLY A 52 -9.35 8.12 5.45
CA GLY A 52 -8.78 6.82 5.10
C GLY A 52 -9.85 5.75 4.81
N ARG A 53 -10.95 5.75 5.57
CA ARG A 53 -12.10 4.86 5.31
C ARG A 53 -12.84 5.23 4.03
N PHE A 54 -12.95 6.51 3.72
CA PHE A 54 -13.53 6.96 2.45
C PHE A 54 -12.75 6.40 1.26
N PHE A 55 -11.42 6.54 1.26
CA PHE A 55 -10.57 5.96 0.21
C PHE A 55 -10.53 4.42 0.22
N ALA A 56 -10.77 3.80 1.38
CA ALA A 56 -10.91 2.34 1.48
C ALA A 56 -12.33 1.82 1.17
N SER A 57 -13.28 2.69 0.82
CA SER A 57 -14.65 2.29 0.46
C SER A 57 -14.66 1.40 -0.78
N GLU A 58 -15.64 0.52 -0.92
CA GLU A 58 -15.69 -0.46 -2.01
C GLU A 58 -15.59 0.18 -3.41
N VAL A 59 -16.16 1.38 -3.58
CA VAL A 59 -16.15 2.10 -4.86
C VAL A 59 -14.74 2.61 -5.17
N LEU A 60 -14.08 3.27 -4.20
CA LEU A 60 -12.77 3.87 -4.42
C LEU A 60 -11.64 2.85 -4.33
N ALA A 61 -11.76 1.81 -3.52
CA ALA A 61 -10.76 0.75 -3.41
C ALA A 61 -10.65 -0.10 -4.70
N LYS A 62 -11.68 -0.10 -5.55
CA LYS A 62 -11.66 -0.74 -6.87
C LYS A 62 -11.18 0.18 -7.99
N ASP A 63 -11.02 1.47 -7.74
CA ASP A 63 -10.50 2.41 -8.72
C ASP A 63 -8.98 2.23 -8.83
N ALA A 64 -8.49 1.84 -10.01
CA ALA A 64 -7.07 1.62 -10.25
C ALA A 64 -6.21 2.89 -10.06
N ARG A 65 -6.83 4.07 -10.05
CA ARG A 65 -6.16 5.37 -9.81
C ARG A 65 -6.04 5.72 -8.33
N ASN A 66 -6.70 4.95 -7.46
CA ASN A 66 -6.64 5.17 -6.03
C ASN A 66 -5.44 4.45 -5.44
N HIS A 67 -4.35 5.21 -5.27
CA HIS A 67 -3.12 4.73 -4.67
C HIS A 67 -3.07 4.94 -3.14
N CYS A 68 -4.20 5.28 -2.52
CA CYS A 68 -4.26 5.43 -1.08
C CYS A 68 -4.08 4.09 -0.36
N VAL A 69 -3.35 4.14 0.74
CA VAL A 69 -3.12 2.98 1.60
C VAL A 69 -4.45 2.57 2.24
N PRO A 70 -4.93 1.33 2.05
CA PRO A 70 -6.20 0.90 2.59
C PRO A 70 -6.12 0.75 4.12
N ILE A 71 -7.16 1.20 4.82
CA ILE A 71 -7.41 0.84 6.21
C ILE A 71 -8.21 -0.46 6.23
N TYR A 72 -7.63 -1.52 6.78
CA TYR A 72 -8.31 -2.81 6.93
C TYR A 72 -9.30 -2.79 8.09
N SER A 73 -8.92 -2.14 9.20
CA SER A 73 -9.79 -2.01 10.37
C SER A 73 -9.38 -0.82 11.22
N ALA A 74 -10.33 -0.26 11.96
CA ALA A 74 -10.07 0.74 12.99
C ALA A 74 -10.81 0.32 14.26
N LEU A 75 -10.05 0.05 15.32
CA LEU A 75 -10.49 -0.56 16.56
C LEU A 75 -10.41 0.48 17.68
N GLN A 76 -11.55 0.84 18.27
CA GLN A 76 -11.59 1.76 19.41
C GLN A 76 -10.94 1.11 20.64
N VAL A 77 -10.05 1.84 21.32
CA VAL A 77 -9.45 1.34 22.56
C VAL A 77 -10.50 1.34 23.68
N PRO A 78 -10.68 0.22 24.41
CA PRO A 78 -11.55 0.21 25.58
C PRO A 78 -11.07 1.26 26.59
N HIS A 79 -12.01 2.05 27.12
CA HIS A 79 -11.76 3.08 28.15
C HIS A 79 -11.00 4.33 27.69
N ASP A 80 -10.70 4.48 26.39
CA ASP A 80 -10.18 5.74 25.83
C ASP A 80 -10.86 6.07 24.51
N ALA A 81 -11.72 7.09 24.53
CA ALA A 81 -12.45 7.56 23.35
C ALA A 81 -11.57 8.34 22.36
N GLY A 82 -10.41 8.85 22.82
CA GLY A 82 -9.47 9.63 21.99
C GLY A 82 -8.51 8.77 21.19
N ILE A 83 -8.45 7.47 21.45
CA ILE A 83 -7.46 6.56 20.85
C ILE A 83 -8.15 5.49 20.02
N THR A 84 -7.79 5.44 18.74
CA THR A 84 -8.19 4.35 17.83
C THR A 84 -6.96 3.65 17.28
N ILE A 85 -6.98 2.32 17.28
CA ILE A 85 -5.94 1.50 16.65
C ILE A 85 -6.35 1.27 15.19
N VAL A 86 -5.54 1.77 14.25
CA VAL A 86 -5.76 1.58 12.82
C VAL A 86 -4.86 0.46 12.31
N VAL A 87 -5.46 -0.53 11.66
CA VAL A 87 -4.80 -1.68 11.03
C VAL A 87 -4.75 -1.46 9.52
N MET A 88 -3.54 -1.51 8.94
CA MET A 88 -3.27 -1.24 7.52
C MET A 88 -2.08 -2.08 7.04
N PRO A 89 -1.78 -2.11 5.73
CA PRO A 89 -0.53 -2.68 5.25
C PRO A 89 0.69 -2.06 5.94
N PHE A 90 1.70 -2.88 6.23
CA PHE A 90 3.00 -2.38 6.63
C PHE A 90 3.78 -1.95 5.39
N LEU A 91 3.95 -0.65 5.25
CA LEU A 91 4.65 -0.05 4.12
C LEU A 91 6.09 0.28 4.49
N ARG A 92 6.98 0.15 3.50
CA ARG A 92 8.34 0.69 3.55
C ARG A 92 8.31 2.21 3.37
N SER A 93 9.40 2.87 3.76
CA SER A 93 9.60 4.29 3.45
C SER A 93 9.62 4.47 1.93
N TYR A 94 9.11 5.60 1.43
CA TYR A 94 8.98 5.84 0.00
C TYR A 94 10.34 5.92 -0.74
N ASP A 95 11.41 6.16 0.01
CA ASP A 95 12.80 6.25 -0.43
C ASP A 95 13.57 4.93 -0.25
N GLU A 96 12.90 3.85 0.17
CA GLU A 96 13.49 2.54 0.41
C GLU A 96 12.77 1.40 -0.36
N PRO A 97 13.40 0.83 -1.41
CA PRO A 97 14.71 1.17 -1.96
C PRO A 97 14.72 2.52 -2.69
N SER A 98 15.88 3.16 -2.77
CA SER A 98 16.05 4.39 -3.53
C SER A 98 15.74 4.15 -5.01
N LEU A 99 15.08 5.11 -5.68
CA LEU A 99 14.89 5.10 -7.13
C LEU A 99 16.25 4.95 -7.83
N GLN A 100 16.41 3.88 -8.62
CA GLN A 100 17.65 3.55 -9.33
C GLN A 100 17.61 4.03 -10.78
N THR A 101 16.41 4.23 -11.33
CA THR A 101 16.20 4.60 -12.73
C THR A 101 15.27 5.81 -12.89
N ILE A 102 15.43 6.53 -14.00
CA ILE A 102 14.50 7.60 -14.39
C ILE A 102 13.10 7.03 -14.64
N GLY A 103 13.00 5.80 -15.14
CA GLY A 103 11.71 5.11 -15.36
C GLY A 103 10.93 4.95 -14.06
N GLU A 104 11.56 4.44 -13.01
CA GLU A 104 10.95 4.32 -11.68
C GLU A 104 10.49 5.67 -11.12
N ALA A 105 11.29 6.73 -11.32
CA ALA A 105 10.91 8.07 -10.88
C ALA A 105 9.68 8.60 -11.63
N VAL A 106 9.66 8.44 -12.96
CA VAL A 106 8.52 8.84 -13.79
C VAL A 106 7.27 8.06 -13.43
N ASP A 107 7.38 6.75 -13.20
CA ASP A 107 6.26 5.90 -12.78
C ASP A 107 5.74 6.30 -11.39
N PHE A 108 6.64 6.60 -10.44
CA PHE A 108 6.29 7.09 -9.11
C PHE A 108 5.51 8.41 -9.19
N PHE A 109 6.01 9.39 -9.95
CA PHE A 109 5.31 10.66 -10.14
C PHE A 109 4.00 10.50 -10.92
N GLY A 110 3.95 9.58 -11.89
CA GLY A 110 2.73 9.22 -12.59
C GLY A 110 1.63 8.79 -11.62
N GLN A 111 1.91 7.79 -10.78
CA GLN A 111 0.97 7.30 -9.77
C GLN A 111 0.57 8.40 -8.78
N LEU A 112 1.52 9.23 -8.33
CA LEU A 112 1.24 10.33 -7.41
C LEU A 112 0.25 11.36 -7.99
N PHE A 113 0.28 11.60 -9.29
CA PHE A 113 -0.56 12.61 -9.97
C PHE A 113 -1.85 12.05 -10.60
N GLU A 114 -2.06 10.74 -10.63
CA GLU A 114 -3.28 10.14 -11.17
C GLU A 114 -4.56 10.63 -10.47
N VAL A 115 -4.47 10.96 -9.18
CA VAL A 115 -5.59 11.48 -8.36
C VAL A 115 -6.08 12.85 -8.84
N VAL A 116 -5.21 13.69 -9.38
CA VAL A 116 -5.55 15.05 -9.86
C VAL A 116 -6.43 15.03 -11.12
N SER A 117 -6.43 13.91 -11.84
CA SER A 117 -7.10 13.78 -13.15
C SER A 117 -8.52 13.22 -13.06
N SER A 118 -9.11 13.05 -11.87
CA SER A 118 -10.50 12.58 -11.77
C SER A 118 -11.44 13.62 -12.40
N PRO A 119 -12.34 13.24 -13.32
CA PRO A 119 -13.37 14.14 -13.78
C PRO A 119 -14.22 14.53 -12.57
N THR A 120 -14.34 15.84 -12.34
CA THR A 120 -15.24 16.39 -11.32
C THR A 120 -16.61 15.71 -11.46
N PRO A 121 -17.21 15.22 -10.36
CA PRO A 121 -18.56 14.69 -10.43
C PRO A 121 -19.48 15.84 -10.88
N SER A 122 -20.03 15.71 -12.08
CA SER A 122 -21.07 16.60 -12.58
C SER A 122 -22.28 16.45 -11.67
N VAL A 123 -22.38 17.31 -10.65
CA VAL A 123 -23.59 17.43 -9.82
C VAL A 123 -24.70 17.90 -10.76
N THR A 124 -25.54 16.96 -11.18
CA THR A 124 -26.72 17.26 -11.99
C THR A 124 -27.84 17.55 -11.00
N TYR A 125 -28.21 18.83 -10.86
CA TYR A 125 -29.43 19.21 -10.15
C TYR A 125 -30.62 18.79 -11.02
N HIS A 126 -31.48 17.92 -10.47
CA HIS A 126 -32.83 17.68 -10.97
C HIS A 126 -33.83 18.45 -10.10
#